data_AF-A0A3L7W3F6-F1
#
_entry.id   AF-A0A3L7W3F6-F1
#
_cell.length_a   1.000
_cell.length_b   1.000
_cell.length_c   1.000
_cell.angle_alpha   90.00
_cell.angle_beta   90.00
_cell.angle_gamma   90.00
#
_symmetry.space_group_name_H-M   'P 1'
#
loop_
_entity.id
_entity.type
_entity.pdbx_description
1 polymer ?
#
loop_
_entity_poly.entity_id
_entity_poly.type
_entity_poly.pdbx_seq_one_letter_code
_entity_poly.pdbx_strand_id
1 'polypeptide(L)'
;MSATVCPFLAIAGEPARRSSIPDRAHACFASKPANPVDLAQQERYCLDPGFTACPAFVAWASREAAQPIDAPATPIIWSGPANEALTPPEAAPPGS
;
A
#
# COMPACT_ATOMS: atom_id res chain seq x y z
N MET A 1 -3.35 25.18 12.11
CA MET A 1 -3.14 25.58 10.70
C MET A 1 -3.42 24.36 9.85
N SER A 2 -4.55 24.32 9.15
CA SER A 2 -4.88 23.21 8.24
C SER A 2 -4.15 23.44 6.91
N ALA A 3 -3.48 22.43 6.39
CA ALA A 3 -2.88 22.51 5.06
C ALA A 3 -4.00 22.69 4.02
N THR A 4 -3.83 23.65 3.11
CA THR A 4 -4.80 23.92 2.04
C THR A 4 -4.51 23.11 0.77
N VAL A 5 -3.38 22.39 0.75
CA VAL A 5 -2.91 21.56 -0.37
C VAL A 5 -2.35 20.23 0.13
N CYS A 6 -2.38 19.22 -0.72
CA CYS A 6 -1.85 17.89 -0.44
C CYS A 6 -0.33 17.93 -0.22
N PRO A 7 0.20 17.36 0.89
CA PRO A 7 1.64 17.37 1.17
C PRO A 7 2.47 16.49 0.24
N PHE A 8 1.84 15.55 -0.46
CA PHE A 8 2.49 14.62 -1.40
C PHE A 8 2.52 15.11 -2.84
N LEU A 9 1.87 16.23 -3.16
CA LEU A 9 1.98 16.82 -4.48
C LEU A 9 3.27 17.67 -4.55
N ALA A 10 4.19 17.30 -5.42
CA ALA A 10 5.42 18.04 -5.66
C ALA A 10 5.85 17.88 -7.12
N ILE A 11 6.85 18.65 -7.55
CA ILE A 11 7.41 18.56 -8.91
C ILE A 11 8.14 17.21 -9.05
N ALA A 12 7.96 16.55 -10.19
CA ALA A 12 8.62 15.29 -10.51
C ALA A 12 10.15 15.46 -10.44
N GLY A 13 10.82 14.60 -9.67
CA GLY A 13 12.27 14.69 -9.42
C GLY A 13 12.68 15.69 -8.33
N GLU A 14 11.78 16.58 -7.89
CA GLU A 14 12.04 17.58 -6.86
C GLU A 14 11.00 17.50 -5.72
N PRO A 15 11.04 16.46 -4.85
CA PRO A 15 10.02 16.26 -3.80
C PRO A 15 9.96 17.39 -2.75
N ALA A 16 11.01 18.21 -2.67
CA ALA A 16 11.03 19.41 -1.82
C ALA A 16 10.27 20.60 -2.43
N ARG A 17 10.05 20.59 -3.76
CA ARG A 17 9.45 21.71 -4.50
C ARG A 17 7.96 21.47 -4.72
N ARG A 18 7.14 22.24 -3.99
CA ARG A 18 5.67 22.19 -4.06
C ARG A 18 5.14 23.47 -4.68
N SER A 19 4.10 23.35 -5.50
CA SER A 19 3.38 24.47 -6.10
C SER A 19 1.89 24.34 -5.75
N SER A 20 1.22 25.47 -5.57
CA SER A 20 -0.23 25.55 -5.38
C SER A 20 -0.99 25.79 -6.70
N ILE A 21 -0.29 25.77 -7.84
CA ILE A 21 -0.85 26.01 -9.17
C ILE A 21 -0.86 24.69 -9.94
N PRO A 22 -1.95 24.33 -10.66
CA PRO A 22 -1.98 23.13 -11.49
C PRO A 22 -0.82 23.10 -12.50
N ASP A 23 -0.10 21.98 -12.55
CA ASP A 23 1.05 21.80 -13.42
C ASP A 23 1.22 20.32 -13.81
N ARG A 24 1.45 20.02 -15.09
CA ARG A 24 1.67 18.65 -15.58
C ARG A 24 2.99 18.04 -15.07
N ALA A 25 3.91 18.85 -14.58
CA ALA A 25 5.14 18.41 -13.94
C ALA A 25 4.91 17.84 -12.54
N HIS A 26 3.71 17.92 -11.98
CA HIS A 26 3.42 17.34 -10.67
C HIS A 26 3.40 15.82 -10.65
N ALA A 27 3.95 15.27 -9.58
CA ALA A 27 3.88 13.87 -9.22
C ALA A 27 3.36 13.70 -7.79
N CYS A 28 2.68 12.59 -7.55
CA CYS A 28 2.20 12.14 -6.25
C CYS A 28 3.25 11.26 -5.60
N PHE A 29 3.74 11.71 -4.43
CA PHE A 29 4.73 11.01 -3.63
C PHE A 29 4.13 10.17 -2.49
N ALA A 30 2.80 9.94 -2.50
CA ALA A 30 2.12 9.07 -1.53
C ALA A 30 2.41 7.56 -1.75
N SER A 31 3.08 7.23 -2.86
CA SER A 31 3.58 5.91 -3.21
C SER A 31 5.00 6.00 -3.76
N LYS A 32 5.73 4.90 -3.73
CA LYS A 32 7.01 4.72 -4.41
C LYS A 32 6.87 3.64 -5.49
N PRO A 33 7.23 3.91 -6.76
CA PRO A 33 7.69 5.19 -7.30
C PRO A 33 6.59 6.26 -7.28
N ALA A 34 7.00 7.53 -7.41
CA ALA A 34 6.07 8.65 -7.53
C ALA A 34 5.33 8.55 -8.86
N ASN A 35 4.02 8.80 -8.83
CA ASN A 35 3.16 8.68 -10.01
C ASN A 35 2.81 10.06 -10.57
N PRO A 36 2.84 10.28 -11.90
CA PRO A 36 2.34 11.50 -12.51
C PRO A 36 0.89 11.76 -12.12
N VAL A 37 0.53 13.04 -11.94
CA VAL A 37 -0.86 13.44 -11.61
C VAL A 37 -1.39 14.31 -12.73
N ASP A 38 -2.54 13.96 -13.30
CA ASP A 38 -3.20 14.79 -14.30
C ASP A 38 -3.83 16.05 -13.67
N LEU A 39 -4.09 17.06 -14.49
CA LEU A 39 -4.59 18.36 -14.02
C LEU A 39 -5.96 18.26 -13.35
N ALA A 40 -6.85 17.38 -13.81
CA ALA A 40 -8.19 17.24 -13.24
C ALA A 40 -8.13 16.67 -11.82
N GLN A 41 -7.26 15.68 -11.57
CA GLN A 41 -7.00 15.16 -10.23
C GLN A 41 -6.35 16.22 -9.31
N GLN A 42 -5.46 17.05 -9.85
CA GLN A 42 -4.82 18.13 -9.09
C GLN A 42 -5.84 19.17 -8.61
N GLU A 43 -6.67 19.68 -9.51
CA GLU A 43 -7.69 20.69 -9.21
C GLU A 43 -8.77 20.14 -8.28
N ARG A 44 -9.17 18.87 -8.47
CA ARG A 44 -10.24 18.26 -7.69
C ARG A 44 -9.84 17.89 -6.27
N TYR A 45 -8.60 17.47 -6.06
CA TYR A 45 -8.15 16.94 -4.78
C TYR A 45 -6.84 17.52 -4.30
N CYS A 46 -5.79 17.53 -5.12
CA CYS A 46 -4.44 17.78 -4.60
C CYS A 46 -4.19 19.24 -4.21
N LEU A 47 -4.86 20.19 -4.86
CA LEU A 47 -4.75 21.63 -4.62
C LEU A 47 -5.94 22.19 -3.81
N ASP A 48 -6.75 21.29 -3.25
CA ASP A 48 -7.95 21.60 -2.47
C ASP A 48 -7.76 21.20 -0.99
N PRO A 49 -8.32 21.94 -0.03
CA PRO A 49 -8.30 21.55 1.39
C PRO A 49 -8.94 20.18 1.67
N GLY A 50 -9.77 19.67 0.77
CA GLY A 50 -10.37 18.34 0.77
C GLY A 50 -9.44 17.21 0.27
N PHE A 51 -8.14 17.46 0.11
CA PHE A 51 -7.17 16.43 -0.31
C PHE A 51 -7.18 15.16 0.56
N THR A 52 -7.67 15.25 1.80
CA THR A 52 -7.82 14.11 2.72
C THR A 52 -8.82 13.07 2.23
N ALA A 53 -9.71 13.42 1.29
CA ALA A 53 -10.61 12.48 0.61
C ALA A 53 -9.98 11.81 -0.62
N CYS A 54 -8.76 12.21 -1.01
CA CYS A 54 -8.05 11.60 -2.15
C CYS A 54 -7.73 10.13 -1.86
N PRO A 55 -8.10 9.18 -2.74
CA PRO A 55 -7.83 7.76 -2.52
C PRO A 55 -6.34 7.44 -2.29
N ALA A 56 -5.44 8.14 -2.98
CA ALA A 56 -4.00 7.97 -2.80
C ALA A 56 -3.53 8.43 -1.41
N PHE A 57 -4.08 9.54 -0.90
CA PHE A 57 -3.78 10.04 0.44
C PHE A 57 -4.33 9.08 1.50
N VAL A 58 -5.59 8.65 1.37
CA VAL A 58 -6.21 7.70 2.30
C VAL A 58 -5.42 6.39 2.33
N ALA A 59 -5.05 5.86 1.16
CA ALA A 59 -4.26 4.63 1.09
C ALA A 59 -2.89 4.79 1.76
N TRP A 60 -2.23 5.95 1.62
CA TRP A 60 -0.99 6.24 2.34
C TRP A 60 -1.23 6.35 3.85
N ALA A 61 -2.23 7.11 4.28
CA ALA A 61 -2.55 7.31 5.69
C ALA A 61 -2.88 5.99 6.39
N SER A 62 -3.59 5.07 5.72
CA SER A 62 -3.85 3.73 6.26
C SER A 62 -2.58 2.90 6.43
N ARG A 63 -1.62 2.98 5.50
CA ARG A 63 -0.32 2.30 5.61
C ARG A 63 0.50 2.85 6.77
N GLU A 64 0.54 4.18 6.92
CA GLU A 64 1.24 4.83 8.03
C GLU A 64 0.55 4.62 9.37
N ALA A 65 -0.78 4.51 9.43
CA ALA A 65 -1.48 4.17 10.66
C ALA A 65 -1.20 2.72 11.08
N ALA A 66 -1.02 1.83 10.10
CA ALA A 66 -0.71 0.42 10.30
C ALA A 66 0.79 0.15 10.54
N GLN A 67 1.53 1.10 11.14
CA GLN A 67 3.00 1.00 11.34
C GLN A 67 3.41 -0.43 11.68
N PRO A 68 4.40 -1.01 10.97
CA PRO A 68 4.91 -2.31 11.32
C PRO A 68 5.46 -2.23 12.74
N ILE A 69 5.02 -3.14 13.61
CA ILE A 69 5.82 -3.44 14.79
C ILE A 69 7.13 -3.98 14.21
N ASP A 70 8.26 -3.36 14.53
CA ASP A 70 9.59 -3.97 14.44
C ASP A 70 9.62 -5.18 15.39
N ALA A 71 8.76 -6.16 15.12
CA ALA A 71 8.76 -7.44 15.79
C ALA A 71 9.93 -8.18 15.14
N PRO A 72 10.99 -8.52 15.88
CA PRO A 72 11.97 -9.46 15.34
C PRO A 72 11.17 -10.66 14.86
N ALA A 73 11.41 -11.09 13.61
CA ALA A 73 10.72 -12.21 13.01
C ALA A 73 10.94 -13.44 13.88
N THR A 74 10.03 -13.68 14.83
CA THR A 74 9.97 -14.93 15.56
C THR A 74 9.46 -15.94 14.53
N PRO A 75 10.28 -16.94 14.15
CA PRO A 75 9.81 -17.97 13.25
C PRO A 75 8.62 -18.65 13.92
N ILE A 76 7.45 -18.57 13.28
CA ILE A 76 6.29 -19.35 13.69
C ILE A 76 6.64 -20.81 13.38
N ILE A 77 7.01 -21.55 14.42
CA ILE A 77 7.06 -23.01 14.35
C ILE A 77 5.60 -23.47 14.31
N TRP A 78 5.09 -23.69 13.11
CA TRP A 78 3.78 -24.30 12.91
C TRP A 78 3.85 -25.76 13.40
N SER A 79 3.29 -26.01 14.59
CA SER A 79 3.01 -27.36 15.10
C SER A 79 1.58 -27.77 14.76
N GLY A 80 1.22 -27.75 13.47
CA GLY A 80 0.04 -28.49 13.01
C GLY A 80 0.33 -30.00 13.07
N PRO A 81 -0.69 -30.85 13.22
CA PRO A 81 -0.48 -32.28 13.20
C PRO A 81 0.13 -32.67 11.86
N ALA A 82 1.29 -33.31 11.93
CA ALA A 82 1.95 -33.94 10.81
C ALA A 82 0.94 -34.86 10.14
N ASN A 83 0.56 -34.52 8.90
CA ASN A 83 0.07 -35.42 7.86
C ASN A 83 -0.45 -36.76 8.40
N GLU A 84 -1.76 -36.81 8.67
CA GLU A 84 -2.51 -38.06 8.71
C GLU A 84 -2.04 -38.90 7.52
N ALA A 85 -1.35 -39.99 7.83
CA ALA A 85 -0.83 -40.91 6.85
C ALA A 85 -2.02 -41.39 6.00
N LEU A 86 -1.99 -41.06 4.71
CA LEU A 86 -2.77 -41.77 3.71
C LEU A 86 -2.32 -43.23 3.75
N THR A 87 -2.93 -44.02 4.62
CA THR A 87 -2.85 -45.48 4.59
C THR A 87 -3.63 -45.92 3.35
N PRO A 88 -2.99 -46.45 2.30
CA PRO A 88 -3.75 -47.10 1.22
C PRO A 88 -4.47 -48.33 1.79
N PRO A 89 -5.68 -48.65 1.33
CA PRO A 89 -6.34 -49.88 1.74
C PRO A 89 -5.49 -51.09 1.29
N GLU A 90 -5.20 -51.96 2.25
CA GLU A 90 -4.50 -53.23 2.07
C GLU A 90 -5.16 -54.06 0.95
N ALA A 91 -4.39 -54.42 -0.08
CA ALA A 91 -4.86 -55.28 -1.15
C ALA A 91 -5.06 -56.70 -0.61
N ALA A 92 -6.28 -57.22 -0.76
CA ALA A 92 -6.65 -58.59 -0.38
C ALA A 92 -5.76 -59.63 -1.07
N PRO A 93 -5.34 -60.71 -0.37
CA PRO A 93 -4.55 -61.78 -0.98
C PRO A 93 -5.40 -62.63 -1.95
N PRO A 94 -4.79 -63.22 -3.01
CA PRO A 94 -5.50 -64.19 -3.84
C PRO A 94 -5.67 -65.51 -3.08
N GLY A 95 -6.92 -65.90 -2.85
CA GLY A 95 -7.30 -67.22 -2.34
C GLY A 95 -7.51 -68.21 -3.49
N SER A 96 -7.05 -69.44 -3.25
CA SER A 96 -6.89 -70.61 -4.15
C SER A 96 -8.10 -71.05 -4.96
#